data_AF-A0A4S8M161-F1
#
_entry.id   AF-A0A4S8M161-F1
#
_cell.length_a   1.000
_cell.length_b   1.000
_cell.length_c   1.000
_cell.angle_alpha   90.00
_cell.angle_beta   90.00
_cell.angle_gamma   90.00
#
_symmetry.space_group_name_H-M   'P 1'
#
loop_
_entity.id
_entity.type
_entity.pdbx_description
1 polymer ?
#
loop_
_entity_poly.entity_id
_entity_poly.type
_entity_poly.pdbx_seq_one_letter_code
_entity_poly.pdbx_strand_id
1 'polypeptide(L)'
;MVTGALASTATDILDIHAGFLPMPLEIERQRHRAAVRLCTLPETHPLAQHITDAARKRRRKRHFSPLHDLMDRYGLHPRVMEKKKVVRFPVSWDPRIELVICEGINEACEAAVQDKADVQVFTDGSGFQGGVGASAVLYWDDQE
;
A
#
# COMPACT_ATOMS: atom_id res chain seq x y z
N MET A 1 4.89 -18.83 8.08
CA MET A 1 5.16 -19.97 8.98
C MET A 1 6.50 -19.72 9.64
N VAL A 2 6.49 -19.54 10.96
CA VAL A 2 7.73 -19.40 11.75
C VAL A 2 8.39 -20.77 11.87
N THR A 3 9.64 -20.90 11.45
CA THR A 3 10.38 -22.19 11.49
C THR A 3 11.53 -22.21 12.50
N GLY A 4 11.60 -21.23 13.40
CA GLY A 4 12.74 -21.00 14.31
C GLY A 4 12.47 -21.22 15.80
N ALA A 5 11.39 -21.89 16.16
CA ALA A 5 11.01 -22.09 17.56
C ALA A 5 11.46 -23.45 18.12
N LEU A 6 11.44 -23.59 19.45
CA LEU A 6 11.64 -24.86 20.14
C LEU A 6 10.66 -25.90 19.60
N ALA A 7 11.14 -27.13 19.34
CA ALA A 7 10.36 -28.22 18.77
C ALA A 7 9.09 -28.59 19.58
N SER A 8 9.00 -28.18 20.85
CA SER A 8 7.85 -28.36 21.73
C SER A 8 6.79 -27.25 21.63
N THR A 9 7.07 -26.17 20.90
CA THR A 9 6.12 -25.05 20.81
C THR A 9 5.14 -25.30 19.67
N ALA A 10 3.85 -25.21 19.98
CA ALA A 10 2.81 -25.40 18.98
C ALA A 10 2.85 -24.28 17.92
N THR A 11 2.83 -24.66 16.64
CA THR A 11 2.97 -23.73 15.51
C THR A 11 1.87 -22.69 15.45
N ASP A 12 0.66 -23.06 15.84
CA ASP A 12 -0.50 -22.15 15.93
C ASP A 12 -0.29 -21.04 16.95
N ILE A 13 0.24 -21.36 18.14
CA ILE A 13 0.56 -20.38 19.18
C ILE A 13 1.68 -19.43 18.70
N LEU A 14 2.71 -19.96 18.03
CA LEU A 14 3.79 -19.16 17.46
C LEU A 14 3.32 -18.22 16.37
N ASP A 15 2.49 -18.71 15.45
CA ASP A 15 1.95 -17.90 14.37
C ASP A 15 1.06 -16.78 14.93
N ILE A 16 0.25 -17.05 15.96
CA ILE A 16 -0.52 -16.02 16.67
C ILE A 16 0.40 -14.97 17.33
N HIS A 17 1.45 -15.39 18.04
CA HIS A 17 2.40 -14.46 18.66
C HIS A 17 3.18 -13.64 17.64
N ALA A 18 3.43 -14.18 16.45
CA ALA A 18 4.04 -13.47 15.33
C ALA A 18 3.05 -12.58 14.57
N GLY A 19 1.77 -12.55 14.95
CA GLY A 19 0.73 -11.77 14.29
C GLY A 19 0.29 -12.33 12.93
N PHE A 20 0.58 -13.59 12.64
CA PHE A 20 0.07 -14.28 11.46
C PHE A 20 -1.36 -14.72 11.67
N LEU A 21 -2.18 -14.62 10.63
CA LEU A 21 -3.48 -15.27 10.63
C LEU A 21 -3.27 -16.79 10.46
N PRO A 22 -4.23 -17.61 10.94
CA PRO A 22 -4.30 -19.01 10.54
C PRO A 22 -4.22 -19.16 9.02
N MET A 23 -3.54 -20.19 8.54
CA MET A 23 -3.23 -20.39 7.11
C MET A 23 -4.44 -20.19 6.15
N PRO A 24 -5.65 -20.71 6.43
CA PRO A 24 -6.80 -20.47 5.54
C PRO A 24 -7.16 -18.98 5.41
N LEU A 25 -7.06 -18.22 6.50
CA LEU A 25 -7.35 -16.78 6.52
C LEU A 25 -6.25 -15.97 5.84
N GLU A 26 -4.99 -16.38 5.98
CA GLU A 26 -3.89 -15.78 5.21
C GLU A 26 -4.09 -15.93 3.71
N ILE A 27 -4.45 -17.12 3.26
CA ILE A 27 -4.74 -17.38 1.84
C ILE A 27 -5.88 -16.48 1.37
N GLU A 28 -6.95 -16.37 2.14
CA GLU A 28 -8.09 -15.52 1.81
C GLU A 28 -7.70 -14.04 1.73
N ARG A 29 -6.90 -13.56 2.68
CA ARG A 29 -6.35 -12.19 2.69
C ARG A 29 -5.50 -11.92 1.44
N GLN A 30 -4.63 -12.86 1.05
CA GLN A 30 -3.81 -12.71 -0.14
C GLN A 30 -4.66 -12.71 -1.43
N ARG A 31 -5.65 -13.60 -1.52
CA ARG A 31 -6.59 -13.65 -2.64
C ARG A 31 -7.38 -12.35 -2.79
N HIS A 32 -7.92 -11.84 -1.68
CA HIS A 32 -8.64 -10.57 -1.67
C HIS A 32 -7.73 -9.41 -2.10
N ARG A 33 -6.53 -9.30 -1.53
CA ARG A 33 -5.56 -8.26 -1.87
C ARG A 33 -5.15 -8.31 -3.35
N ALA A 34 -4.94 -9.50 -3.90
CA ALA A 34 -4.67 -9.68 -5.32
C ALA A 34 -5.85 -9.23 -6.18
N ALA A 35 -7.08 -9.61 -5.82
CA ALA A 35 -8.29 -9.24 -6.52
C ALA A 35 -8.51 -7.71 -6.53
N VAL A 36 -8.30 -7.03 -5.41
CA VAL A 36 -8.36 -5.56 -5.30
C VAL A 36 -7.31 -4.92 -6.20
N ARG A 37 -6.04 -5.37 -6.13
CA ARG A 37 -4.96 -4.84 -6.99
C ARG A 37 -5.29 -4.94 -8.47
N LEU A 38 -5.84 -6.08 -8.89
CA LEU A 38 -6.31 -6.30 -10.26
C LEU A 38 -7.41 -5.30 -10.66
N CYS A 39 -8.36 -5.01 -9.76
CA CYS A 39 -9.43 -4.04 -10.02
C CYS A 39 -8.92 -2.60 -10.17
N THR A 40 -7.83 -2.25 -9.47
CA THR A 40 -7.21 -0.92 -9.52
C THR A 40 -6.25 -0.73 -10.70
N LEU A 41 -6.07 -1.71 -11.58
CA LEU A 41 -5.19 -1.55 -12.75
C LEU A 41 -5.71 -0.46 -13.70
N PRO A 42 -4.81 0.35 -14.31
CA PRO A 42 -5.21 1.34 -15.29
C PRO A 42 -5.74 0.67 -16.55
N GLU A 43 -6.56 1.39 -17.31
CA GLU A 43 -7.20 0.85 -18.53
C GLU A 43 -6.20 0.46 -19.62
N THR A 44 -5.01 1.06 -19.62
CA THR A 44 -3.91 0.71 -20.52
C THR A 44 -3.28 -0.66 -20.23
N HIS A 45 -3.57 -1.25 -19.07
CA HIS A 45 -3.01 -2.55 -18.70
C HIS A 45 -3.68 -3.68 -19.49
N PRO A 46 -2.93 -4.65 -20.07
CA PRO A 46 -3.50 -5.73 -20.89
C PRO A 46 -4.60 -6.55 -20.19
N LEU A 47 -4.46 -6.75 -18.88
CA LEU A 47 -5.45 -7.49 -18.09
C LEU A 47 -6.71 -6.68 -17.70
N ALA A 48 -6.70 -5.34 -17.83
CA ALA A 48 -7.78 -4.49 -17.33
C ALA A 48 -9.15 -4.83 -17.95
N GLN A 49 -9.16 -5.10 -19.27
CA GLN A 49 -10.37 -5.50 -19.99
C GLN A 49 -10.87 -6.87 -19.51
N HIS A 50 -9.97 -7.85 -19.37
CA HIS A 50 -10.33 -9.20 -18.92
C HIS A 50 -10.91 -9.21 -17.49
N ILE A 51 -10.36 -8.39 -16.60
CA ILE A 51 -10.84 -8.26 -15.22
C ILE A 51 -12.22 -7.61 -15.19
N THR A 52 -12.42 -6.56 -15.99
CA THR A 52 -13.72 -5.89 -16.14
C THR A 52 -14.79 -6.85 -16.69
N ASP A 53 -14.43 -7.66 -17.68
CA ASP A 53 -15.32 -8.67 -18.24
C ASP A 53 -15.65 -9.80 -17.26
N ALA A 54 -14.67 -10.25 -16.47
CA ALA A 54 -14.88 -11.24 -15.43
C ALA A 54 -15.83 -10.72 -14.34
N ALA A 55 -15.65 -9.47 -13.92
CA ALA A 55 -16.51 -8.82 -12.94
C ALA A 55 -17.93 -8.54 -13.46
N ARG A 56 -18.11 -8.34 -14.77
CA ARG A 56 -19.43 -8.17 -15.40
C ARG A 56 -20.16 -9.50 -15.57
N LYS A 57 -19.44 -10.56 -15.96
CA LYS A 57 -20.02 -11.87 -16.28
C LYS A 57 -19.80 -12.89 -15.16
N ARG A 58 -20.06 -12.50 -13.90
CA ARG A 58 -19.74 -13.32 -12.71
C ARG A 58 -20.29 -14.74 -12.75
N ARG A 59 -21.48 -14.93 -13.34
CA ARG A 59 -22.17 -16.23 -13.43
C ARG A 59 -22.07 -16.85 -14.82
N ARG A 60 -20.87 -17.01 -15.37
CA ARG A 60 -20.71 -17.77 -16.63
C ARG A 60 -20.93 -19.26 -16.37
N LYS A 61 -21.79 -19.89 -17.19
CA LYS A 61 -22.03 -21.34 -17.15
C LYS A 61 -20.92 -22.18 -17.80
N ARG A 62 -20.04 -21.58 -18.61
CA ARG A 62 -18.99 -22.27 -19.37
C ARG A 62 -17.69 -21.44 -19.34
N HIS A 63 -16.55 -22.12 -19.25
CA HIS A 63 -15.20 -21.51 -19.18
C HIS A 63 -15.05 -20.53 -18.00
N PHE A 64 -15.44 -20.97 -16.81
CA PHE A 64 -15.26 -20.21 -15.58
C PHE A 64 -13.76 -20.14 -15.24
N SER A 65 -13.21 -18.93 -15.22
CA SER A 65 -11.79 -18.71 -14.90
C SER A 65 -11.61 -18.28 -13.44
N PRO A 66 -10.41 -18.41 -12.87
CA PRO A 66 -10.13 -17.94 -11.51
C PRO A 66 -10.44 -16.46 -11.29
N LEU A 67 -10.38 -15.63 -12.34
CA LEU A 67 -10.77 -14.22 -12.24
C LEU A 67 -12.28 -14.06 -12.01
N HIS A 68 -13.12 -14.91 -12.60
CA HIS A 68 -14.56 -14.88 -12.34
C HIS A 68 -14.85 -15.26 -10.88
N ASP A 69 -14.17 -16.29 -10.35
CA ASP A 69 -14.27 -16.69 -8.94
C ASP A 69 -13.90 -15.54 -7.99
N LEU A 70 -12.75 -14.92 -8.22
CA LEU A 70 -12.28 -13.80 -7.37
C LEU A 70 -13.26 -12.61 -7.40
N MET A 71 -13.76 -12.25 -8.58
CA MET A 71 -14.69 -11.11 -8.69
C MET A 71 -16.06 -11.41 -8.08
N ASP A 72 -16.56 -12.64 -8.21
CA ASP A 72 -17.85 -13.06 -7.63
C ASP A 72 -17.75 -13.20 -6.10
N ARG A 73 -16.73 -13.92 -5.61
CA ARG A 73 -16.50 -14.19 -4.18
C ARG A 73 -16.38 -12.93 -3.33
N TYR A 74 -15.72 -11.90 -3.85
CA TYR A 74 -15.50 -10.64 -3.13
C TYR A 74 -16.42 -9.49 -3.58
N GLY A 75 -17.31 -9.74 -4.56
CA GLY A 75 -18.23 -8.73 -5.07
C GLY A 75 -17.57 -7.48 -5.69
N LEU A 76 -16.33 -7.59 -6.18
CA LEU A 76 -15.54 -6.44 -6.62
C LEU A 76 -15.97 -5.91 -8.00
N HIS A 77 -15.98 -4.58 -8.14
CA HIS A 77 -16.40 -3.90 -9.36
C HIS A 77 -15.28 -2.97 -9.87
N PRO A 78 -14.45 -3.42 -10.82
CA PRO A 78 -13.32 -2.64 -11.32
C PRO A 78 -13.68 -1.26 -11.89
N ARG A 79 -14.93 -1.04 -12.32
CA ARG A 79 -15.37 0.23 -12.92
C ARG A 79 -15.58 1.36 -11.90
N VAL A 80 -15.89 1.02 -10.65
CA VAL A 80 -16.15 2.01 -9.59
C VAL A 80 -14.96 2.18 -8.65
N MET A 81 -13.91 1.40 -8.84
CA MET A 81 -12.69 1.47 -8.05
C MET A 81 -11.68 2.42 -8.69
N GLU A 82 -10.99 3.17 -7.83
CA GLU A 82 -9.91 4.06 -8.23
C GLU A 82 -8.81 3.31 -8.98
N LYS A 83 -8.28 3.94 -10.03
CA LYS A 83 -7.21 3.37 -10.86
C LYS A 83 -5.85 3.84 -10.36
N LYS A 84 -5.01 2.88 -9.99
CA LYS A 84 -3.60 3.12 -9.69
C LYS A 84 -2.89 3.50 -10.99
N LYS A 85 -2.41 4.74 -11.08
CA LYS A 85 -1.52 5.14 -12.16
C LYS A 85 -0.25 4.29 -12.09
N VAL A 86 0.15 3.73 -13.22
CA VAL A 86 1.46 3.06 -13.34
C VAL A 86 2.50 4.17 -13.33
N VAL A 87 3.10 4.39 -12.18
CA VAL A 87 4.22 5.31 -12.05
C VAL A 87 5.48 4.53 -12.44
N ARG A 88 5.80 4.56 -13.74
CA ARG A 88 7.10 4.09 -14.25
C ARG A 88 7.93 5.31 -14.55
N PHE A 89 8.89 5.56 -13.68
CA PHE A 89 9.87 6.60 -13.89
C PHE A 89 11.01 6.06 -14.76
N PRO A 90 11.44 6.77 -15.81
CA PRO A 90 12.66 6.40 -16.54
C PRO A 90 13.87 6.45 -15.61
N VAL A 91 14.99 5.81 -16.01
CA VAL A 91 16.25 5.86 -15.24
C VAL A 91 16.76 7.30 -15.10
N SER A 92 16.46 8.16 -16.08
CA SER A 92 16.75 9.59 -16.06
C SER A 92 15.72 10.44 -15.31
N TRP A 93 14.80 9.83 -14.56
CA TRP A 93 13.83 10.57 -13.79
C TRP A 93 14.50 11.23 -12.59
N ASP A 94 14.51 12.56 -12.61
CA ASP A 94 14.86 13.38 -11.47
C ASP A 94 13.57 13.69 -10.68
N PRO A 95 13.44 13.23 -9.42
CA PRO A 95 12.28 13.52 -8.60
C PRO A 95 12.13 15.02 -8.31
N ARG A 96 13.19 15.84 -8.54
CA ARG A 96 13.26 17.24 -8.10
C ARG A 96 12.99 17.40 -6.60
N ILE A 97 13.31 16.36 -5.83
CA ILE A 97 13.24 16.35 -4.38
C ILE A 97 14.67 16.50 -3.90
N GLU A 98 14.92 17.59 -3.17
CA GLU A 98 16.17 17.80 -2.47
C GLU A 98 16.04 17.21 -1.07
N LEU A 99 16.96 16.32 -0.70
CA LEU A 99 17.06 15.81 0.66
C LEU A 99 18.13 16.62 1.39
N VAL A 100 17.70 17.44 2.34
CA VAL A 100 18.59 18.19 3.22
C VAL A 100 18.57 17.54 4.60
N ILE A 101 19.76 17.20 5.12
CA ILE A 101 19.94 16.68 6.49
C ILE A 101 20.81 17.70 7.22
N CYS A 102 20.20 18.46 8.13
CA CYS A 102 20.91 19.43 8.97
C CYS A 102 21.70 18.71 10.08
N GLU A 103 22.80 19.30 10.55
CA GLU A 103 23.65 18.67 11.57
C GLU A 103 23.01 18.74 12.97
N GLY A 104 22.09 19.67 13.19
CA GLY A 104 21.43 19.85 14.48
C GLY A 104 20.06 20.53 14.39
N ILE A 105 19.34 20.51 15.52
CA ILE A 105 17.97 21.02 15.63
C ILE A 105 17.88 22.52 15.34
N ASN A 106 18.83 23.32 15.83
CA ASN A 106 18.80 24.77 15.65
C ASN A 106 18.94 25.15 14.16
N GLU A 107 19.84 24.49 13.44
CA GLU A 107 20.03 24.71 12.01
C GLU A 107 18.80 24.26 11.20
N ALA A 108 18.17 23.15 11.60
CA ALA A 108 16.93 22.69 10.99
C ALA A 108 15.76 23.69 11.20
N CYS A 109 15.65 24.26 12.40
CA CYS A 109 14.66 25.30 12.69
C CYS A 109 14.90 26.57 11.85
N GLU A 110 16.16 27.02 11.74
CA GLU A 110 16.50 28.18 10.90
C GLU A 110 16.20 27.93 9.43
N ALA A 111 16.54 26.74 8.91
CA ALA A 111 16.22 26.34 7.54
C ALA A 111 14.71 26.29 7.29
N ALA A 112 13.93 25.75 8.22
CA ALA A 112 12.47 25.70 8.13
C ALA A 112 11.84 27.11 8.11
N VAL A 113 12.35 28.04 8.90
CA VAL A 113 11.88 29.45 8.89
C VAL A 113 12.24 30.17 7.59
N GLN A 114 13.35 29.81 6.95
CA GLN A 114 13.77 30.38 5.67
C GLN A 114 13.05 29.75 4.47
N ASP A 115 12.46 28.57 4.64
CA ASP A 115 11.71 27.91 3.58
C ASP A 115 10.42 28.69 3.26
N LYS A 116 10.20 28.93 1.96
CA LYS A 116 9.06 29.67 1.43
C LYS A 116 8.14 28.77 0.61
N ALA A 117 8.20 27.46 0.83
CA ALA A 117 7.25 26.54 0.23
C ALA A 117 5.82 26.89 0.64
N ASP A 118 4.90 26.88 -0.33
CA ASP A 118 3.46 27.12 -0.10
C ASP A 118 2.85 26.10 0.88
N VAL A 119 3.44 24.90 0.94
CA VAL A 119 3.01 23.80 1.80
C VAL A 119 4.21 23.26 2.58
N GLN A 120 4.11 23.27 3.90
CA GLN A 120 5.12 22.74 4.81
C GLN A 120 4.52 21.62 5.65
N VAL A 121 5.23 20.48 5.73
CA VAL A 121 4.82 19.33 6.52
C VAL A 121 5.87 19.08 7.59
N PHE A 122 5.50 19.28 8.85
CA PHE A 122 6.35 18.96 9.99
C PHE A 122 5.93 17.62 10.55
N THR A 123 6.90 16.77 10.83
CA THR A 123 6.65 15.50 11.52
C THR A 123 7.48 15.49 12.79
N ASP A 124 6.96 14.90 13.86
CA ASP A 124 7.69 14.70 15.12
C ASP A 124 8.91 13.77 14.98
N GLY A 125 9.16 13.21 13.79
CA GLY A 125 10.29 12.36 13.50
C GLY A 125 10.29 11.03 14.25
N SER A 126 9.21 10.67 14.94
CA SER A 126 9.18 9.48 15.79
C SER A 126 9.23 8.15 15.01
N GLY A 127 9.08 8.20 13.69
CA GLY A 127 9.37 7.09 12.77
C GLY A 127 10.83 6.99 12.29
N PHE A 128 11.68 7.99 12.57
CA PHE A 128 13.10 7.95 12.22
C PHE A 128 13.81 6.84 13.00
N GLN A 129 14.66 6.06 12.33
CA GLN A 129 15.35 4.88 12.89
C GLN A 129 14.44 3.74 13.42
N GLY A 130 13.21 3.63 12.92
CA GLY A 130 12.36 2.46 13.16
C GLY A 130 11.45 2.57 14.39
N GLY A 131 11.23 3.77 14.91
CA GLY A 131 10.19 4.02 15.90
C GLY A 131 8.77 3.92 15.32
N VAL A 132 7.76 3.94 16.21
CA VAL A 132 6.33 3.89 15.84
C VAL A 132 5.63 5.09 16.45
N GLY A 133 5.31 6.04 15.59
CA GLY A 133 4.63 7.29 15.89
C GLY A 133 4.81 8.21 14.68
N ALA A 134 3.81 9.02 14.39
CA ALA A 134 3.96 10.17 13.50
C ALA A 134 2.78 11.10 13.77
N SER A 135 2.97 12.06 14.68
CA SER A 135 2.19 13.29 14.60
C SER A 135 2.79 14.14 13.49
N ALA A 136 1.95 14.59 12.57
CA ALA A 136 2.34 15.50 11.51
C ALA A 136 1.40 16.71 11.51
N VAL A 137 1.97 17.89 11.30
CA VAL A 137 1.23 19.15 11.13
C VAL A 137 1.52 19.65 9.72
N LEU A 138 0.46 20.04 9.01
CA LEU A 138 0.52 20.61 7.69
C LEU A 138 0.27 22.11 7.83
N TYR A 139 1.11 22.94 7.25
CA TYR A 139 0.84 24.36 7.06
C TYR A 139 0.66 24.64 5.59
N TRP A 140 -0.36 25.43 5.25
CA TRP A 140 -0.60 25.97 3.92
C TRP A 140 -0.72 27.49 4.02
N ASP A 141 0.18 28.23 3.35
CA ASP A 141 0.23 29.70 3.40
C ASP A 141 0.26 30.24 4.85
N ASP A 142 1.12 29.65 5.69
CA ASP A 142 1.27 29.94 7.13
C ASP A 142 0.01 29.71 7.99
N GLN A 143 -1.00 29.00 7.46
CA GLN A 143 -2.19 28.56 8.21
C GLN A 143 -2.17 27.05 8.45
N GLU A 144 -2.53 26.65 9.68
CA GLU A 144 -2.59 25.26 10.15
C GLU A 144 -3.85 24.51 9.67
#